data_AF-A0A2N2INW8-F1
#
_entry.id   AF-A0A2N2INW8-F1
#
_cell.length_a   1.000
_cell.length_b   1.000
_cell.length_c   1.000
_cell.angle_alpha   90.00
_cell.angle_beta   90.00
_cell.angle_gamma   90.00
#
_symmetry.space_group_name_H-M   'P 1'
#
loop_
_entity.id
_entity.type
_entity.pdbx_description
1 polymer ?
#
loop_
_entity_poly.entity_id
_entity_poly.type
_entity_poly.pdbx_seq_one_letter_code
_entity_poly.pdbx_strand_id
1 'polypeptide(L)'
;MKKLLFPVMWILLLSACDDPAEKSVCPDGVATGSESCDGADLRGATCQTLGYYGGTLACSAECGWDLTGCEPSGRCGDQVLQGAFEQCDGADVGLATCENLGLGTGQILCTASCRLDDSGCSNPAICGDGLLQGSESCDGADLGGQTCAGLGFAGGSLACNTSCEFDTSACQAAAVCGDGFAGDGEACDGADLGGQTCLSLGYYGGELACTGACTLDQASCTAAGRCGDGSIQGAFGEACDGTDLGGQTCETRGFVGGTLACTASCTFNESGCGDSQADIVCGRWNADRADMNEGIWSGSVNTCSAGDIGAPGRANALKLVNLYRFLVDLPPVTTDPVLDAKAEKCALMMTANNTINHFPPTSWTCYSADGANAAGSSNLATTPGVQAVDLYMVDPGNPTTMGHRRWILSNSFGPTGLGSTNSYSCMWAFGSGNAGKSWTAYPGPGVFPAQAVNPSWSSIDQTGWTLQSDSINLGSAAVTITMDGSTNRPVTITHLGANYGSSYAISMIPQGWTTQAGHTYHVSVTGVTPAISYDVEVVDCSAF
;
A
#
# COMPACT_ATOMS: atom_id res chain seq x y z
N MET A 1 -35.52 51.33 7.04
CA MET A 1 -36.15 50.74 5.84
C MET A 1 -35.21 49.68 5.28
N LYS A 2 -35.79 48.53 4.92
CA LYS A 2 -35.25 47.39 4.16
C LYS A 2 -34.12 46.57 4.80
N LYS A 3 -34.54 45.51 5.50
CA LYS A 3 -33.78 44.29 5.78
C LYS A 3 -34.01 43.27 4.66
N LEU A 4 -32.96 42.53 4.35
CA LEU A 4 -32.90 41.32 3.53
C LEU A 4 -33.94 40.29 3.95
N LEU A 5 -34.35 39.42 3.01
CA LEU A 5 -34.72 38.03 3.32
C LEU A 5 -34.58 37.13 2.08
N PHE A 6 -34.03 35.95 2.37
CA PHE A 6 -33.90 34.73 1.57
C PHE A 6 -34.54 33.59 2.42
N PRO A 7 -34.68 32.36 1.91
CA PRO A 7 -35.90 31.68 1.46
C PRO A 7 -36.58 30.77 2.53
N VAL A 8 -37.77 30.22 2.24
CA VAL A 8 -38.35 29.07 2.97
C VAL A 8 -39.14 28.13 2.04
N MET A 9 -38.87 26.84 2.21
CA MET A 9 -39.50 25.63 1.69
C MET A 9 -40.85 25.35 2.38
N TRP A 10 -41.92 24.97 1.66
CA TRP A 10 -43.12 24.36 2.28
C TRP A 10 -43.93 23.45 1.35
N ILE A 11 -43.93 22.16 1.72
CA ILE A 11 -45.09 21.25 1.94
C ILE A 11 -46.21 21.30 0.89
N LEU A 12 -46.23 20.28 0.02
CA LEU A 12 -47.38 19.92 -0.82
C LEU A 12 -48.43 19.18 0.02
N LEU A 13 -49.54 19.87 0.30
CA LEU A 13 -50.83 19.29 0.66
C LEU A 13 -51.46 18.70 -0.61
N LEU A 14 -51.69 17.38 -0.65
CA LEU A 14 -52.56 16.75 -1.64
C LEU A 14 -53.97 16.62 -1.05
N SER A 15 -54.88 17.39 -1.63
CA SER A 15 -56.32 17.31 -1.47
C SER A 15 -56.90 16.15 -2.28
N ALA A 16 -57.87 15.45 -1.70
CA ALA A 16 -58.72 14.46 -2.37
C ALA A 16 -59.63 15.12 -3.42
N CYS A 17 -59.77 14.49 -4.58
CA CYS A 17 -60.86 14.70 -5.52
C CYS A 17 -61.54 13.36 -5.82
N ASP A 18 -62.86 13.43 -5.78
CA ASP A 18 -63.88 12.38 -5.83
C ASP A 18 -64.29 12.21 -7.30
N ASP A 19 -63.94 11.07 -7.92
CA ASP A 19 -64.57 10.62 -9.16
C ASP A 19 -65.53 9.47 -8.78
N PRO A 20 -66.76 9.44 -9.32
CA PRO A 20 -67.77 8.49 -8.87
C PRO A 20 -67.41 7.10 -9.38
N ALA A 21 -66.72 6.33 -8.54
CA ALA A 21 -66.69 4.88 -8.67
C ALA A 21 -68.13 4.38 -8.55
N GLU A 22 -68.58 3.58 -9.50
CA GLU A 22 -69.77 2.75 -9.32
C GLU A 22 -69.64 2.06 -7.95
N LYS A 23 -70.55 2.40 -7.06
CA LYS A 23 -70.63 1.80 -5.73
C LYS A 23 -71.06 0.36 -5.97
N SER A 24 -70.15 -0.61 -5.83
CA SER A 24 -70.54 -2.02 -5.91
C SER A 24 -71.62 -2.27 -4.85
N VAL A 25 -72.76 -2.81 -5.28
CA VAL A 25 -73.92 -3.04 -4.43
C VAL A 25 -73.95 -4.51 -4.10
N CYS A 26 -73.40 -4.86 -2.95
CA CYS A 26 -73.54 -6.20 -2.39
C CYS A 26 -74.90 -6.33 -1.67
N PRO A 27 -75.73 -7.37 -1.91
CA PRO A 27 -75.59 -8.41 -2.93
C PRO A 27 -76.31 -8.06 -4.25
N ASP A 28 -75.64 -8.16 -5.40
CA ASP A 28 -76.24 -8.07 -6.75
C ASP A 28 -76.10 -9.35 -7.60
N GLY A 29 -75.42 -10.36 -7.04
CA GLY A 29 -75.22 -11.67 -7.64
C GLY A 29 -74.04 -11.77 -8.60
N VAL A 30 -73.21 -10.73 -8.74
CA VAL A 30 -71.98 -10.76 -9.55
C VAL A 30 -70.82 -10.14 -8.77
N ALA A 31 -69.77 -10.90 -8.50
CA ALA A 31 -68.66 -10.40 -7.71
C ALA A 31 -67.80 -9.41 -8.52
N THR A 32 -67.84 -8.12 -8.17
CA THR A 32 -67.11 -7.06 -8.89
C THR A 32 -66.26 -6.18 -7.97
N GLY A 33 -65.27 -5.49 -8.55
CA GLY A 33 -64.42 -4.57 -7.80
C GLY A 33 -63.67 -5.23 -6.63
N SER A 34 -63.90 -4.71 -5.41
CA SER A 34 -63.25 -5.15 -4.16
C SER A 34 -63.96 -6.32 -3.45
N GLU A 35 -65.03 -6.86 -4.02
CA GLU A 35 -65.77 -7.99 -3.45
C GLU A 35 -64.97 -9.30 -3.60
N SER A 36 -64.92 -10.08 -2.51
CA SER A 36 -64.30 -11.40 -2.54
C SER A 36 -65.21 -12.39 -3.28
N CYS A 37 -66.52 -12.27 -3.10
CA CYS A 37 -67.58 -13.03 -3.74
C CYS A 37 -68.91 -12.24 -3.69
N ASP A 38 -69.93 -12.67 -4.44
CA ASP A 38 -71.32 -12.20 -4.27
C ASP A 38 -72.30 -13.35 -4.52
N GLY A 39 -73.09 -13.70 -3.50
CA GLY A 39 -74.08 -14.78 -3.60
C GLY A 39 -73.46 -16.11 -4.00
N ALA A 40 -73.81 -16.61 -5.20
CA ALA A 40 -73.28 -17.85 -5.76
C ALA A 40 -72.01 -17.63 -6.62
N ASP A 41 -71.68 -16.39 -6.96
CA ASP A 41 -70.46 -16.04 -7.66
C ASP A 41 -69.28 -16.02 -6.69
N LEU A 42 -68.69 -17.20 -6.48
CA LEU A 42 -67.49 -17.39 -5.66
C LEU A 42 -66.20 -17.17 -6.47
N ARG A 43 -66.27 -16.65 -7.70
CA ARG A 43 -65.11 -16.41 -8.58
C ARG A 43 -64.20 -17.63 -8.79
N GLY A 44 -64.77 -18.83 -8.71
CA GLY A 44 -64.04 -20.09 -8.81
C GLY A 44 -63.28 -20.50 -7.54
N ALA A 45 -63.40 -19.75 -6.44
CA ALA A 45 -62.87 -20.15 -5.15
C ALA A 45 -63.71 -21.29 -4.54
N THR A 46 -63.02 -22.17 -3.84
CA THR A 46 -63.52 -23.28 -3.04
C THR A 46 -62.76 -23.30 -1.71
N CYS A 47 -63.23 -24.09 -0.73
CA CYS A 47 -62.48 -24.26 0.52
C CYS A 47 -61.04 -24.74 0.25
N GLN A 48 -60.86 -25.63 -0.74
CA GLN A 48 -59.56 -26.17 -1.14
C GLN A 48 -58.63 -25.12 -1.74
N THR A 49 -59.14 -24.23 -2.60
CA THR A 49 -58.31 -23.14 -3.15
C THR A 49 -57.95 -22.10 -2.10
N LEU A 50 -58.68 -22.06 -0.97
CA LEU A 50 -58.40 -21.20 0.19
C LEU A 50 -57.55 -21.92 1.27
N GLY A 51 -57.07 -23.13 0.98
CA GLY A 51 -56.13 -23.87 1.84
C GLY A 51 -56.78 -24.85 2.83
N TYR A 52 -58.11 -25.00 2.85
CA TYR A 52 -58.80 -25.99 3.68
C TYR A 52 -58.86 -27.36 2.98
N TYR A 53 -58.87 -28.45 3.74
CA TYR A 53 -58.87 -29.80 3.13
C TYR A 53 -60.20 -30.15 2.44
N GLY A 54 -61.31 -29.50 2.81
CA GLY A 54 -62.63 -29.76 2.26
C GLY A 54 -63.69 -28.79 2.75
N GLY A 55 -64.95 -29.11 2.49
CA GLY A 55 -66.11 -28.31 2.88
C GLY A 55 -66.77 -27.56 1.72
N THR A 56 -67.79 -26.76 2.05
CA THR A 56 -68.52 -25.94 1.09
C THR A 56 -68.29 -24.47 1.41
N LEU A 57 -67.67 -23.74 0.48
CA LEU A 57 -67.45 -22.30 0.60
C LEU A 57 -68.76 -21.57 0.30
N ALA A 58 -69.12 -20.60 1.13
CA ALA A 58 -70.24 -19.72 0.90
C ALA A 58 -69.78 -18.26 0.86
N CYS A 59 -70.64 -17.38 0.36
CA CYS A 59 -70.44 -15.95 0.40
C CYS A 59 -71.33 -15.32 1.48
N SER A 60 -70.77 -14.44 2.30
CA SER A 60 -71.52 -13.69 3.31
C SER A 60 -72.37 -12.59 2.65
N ALA A 61 -73.32 -12.03 3.41
CA ALA A 61 -74.16 -10.92 2.96
C ALA A 61 -73.37 -9.60 2.78
N GLU A 62 -72.12 -9.57 3.25
CA GLU A 62 -71.17 -8.47 3.14
C GLU A 62 -70.10 -8.72 2.05
N CYS A 63 -70.32 -9.72 1.18
CA CYS A 63 -69.44 -10.06 0.06
C CYS A 63 -68.02 -10.47 0.47
N GLY A 64 -67.91 -11.05 1.67
CA GLY A 64 -66.73 -11.74 2.18
C GLY A 64 -66.91 -13.26 2.19
N TRP A 65 -65.81 -13.99 2.27
CA TRP A 65 -65.86 -15.46 2.40
C TRP A 65 -66.53 -15.87 3.71
N ASP A 66 -67.58 -16.68 3.62
CA ASP A 66 -68.11 -17.42 4.77
C ASP A 66 -67.44 -18.80 4.82
N LEU A 67 -66.50 -18.93 5.75
CA LEU A 67 -65.67 -20.13 5.93
C LEU A 67 -66.30 -21.13 6.90
N THR A 68 -67.49 -20.87 7.45
CA THR A 68 -68.15 -21.76 8.42
C THR A 68 -68.35 -23.17 7.83
N GLY A 69 -68.55 -23.28 6.52
CA GLY A 69 -68.66 -24.56 5.81
C GLY A 69 -67.32 -25.23 5.48
N CYS A 70 -66.20 -24.53 5.60
CA CYS A 70 -64.83 -25.01 5.38
C CYS A 70 -64.15 -25.45 6.69
N GLU A 71 -64.38 -24.71 7.77
CA GLU A 71 -63.76 -24.92 9.09
C GLU A 71 -63.84 -26.37 9.62
N PRO A 72 -64.94 -27.13 9.44
CA PRO A 72 -65.01 -28.52 9.93
C PRO A 72 -64.03 -29.49 9.28
N SER A 73 -63.51 -29.17 8.09
CA SER A 73 -62.51 -30.01 7.41
C SER A 73 -61.06 -29.66 7.79
N GLY A 74 -60.86 -28.55 8.49
CA GLY A 74 -59.54 -28.05 8.91
C GLY A 74 -58.61 -27.65 7.77
N ARG A 75 -57.40 -27.22 8.12
CA ARG A 75 -56.32 -26.86 7.20
C ARG A 75 -54.95 -27.07 7.85
N CYS A 76 -53.93 -27.27 7.01
CA CYS A 76 -52.55 -27.33 7.49
C CYS A 76 -52.15 -26.09 8.30
N GLY A 77 -51.63 -26.30 9.51
CA GLY A 77 -51.15 -25.28 10.42
C GLY A 77 -52.24 -24.68 11.32
N ASP A 78 -53.37 -25.37 11.51
CA ASP A 78 -54.45 -24.93 12.42
C ASP A 78 -54.31 -25.47 13.86
N GLN A 79 -53.18 -26.12 14.15
CA GLN A 79 -52.82 -26.74 15.43
C GLN A 79 -53.68 -27.94 15.82
N VAL A 80 -54.40 -28.55 14.88
CA VAL A 80 -55.21 -29.74 15.12
C VAL A 80 -54.89 -30.78 14.08
N LEU A 81 -54.30 -31.92 14.46
CA LEU A 81 -54.01 -32.99 13.50
C LEU A 81 -55.29 -33.64 12.94
N GLN A 82 -55.60 -33.34 11.68
CA GLN A 82 -56.66 -33.99 10.91
C GLN A 82 -56.12 -35.19 10.13
N GLY A 83 -55.91 -36.31 10.83
CA GLY A 83 -55.22 -37.50 10.31
C GLY A 83 -55.78 -38.15 9.02
N ALA A 84 -56.96 -37.72 8.53
CA ALA A 84 -57.47 -38.12 7.22
C ALA A 84 -56.85 -37.33 6.04
N PHE A 85 -56.26 -36.17 6.31
CA PHE A 85 -55.78 -35.22 5.29
C PHE A 85 -54.31 -34.84 5.48
N GLU A 86 -53.79 -34.94 6.70
CA GLU A 86 -52.42 -34.55 7.03
C GLU A 86 -51.73 -35.53 7.99
N GLN A 87 -50.41 -35.55 7.98
CA GLN A 87 -49.62 -36.47 8.80
C GLN A 87 -49.18 -35.87 10.13
N CYS A 88 -49.17 -34.54 10.21
CA CYS A 88 -48.79 -33.74 11.37
C CYS A 88 -49.38 -32.33 11.21
N ASP A 89 -49.56 -31.58 12.30
CA ASP A 89 -49.89 -30.14 12.26
C ASP A 89 -49.04 -29.39 13.29
N GLY A 90 -48.19 -28.47 12.80
CA GLY A 90 -47.31 -27.69 13.65
C GLY A 90 -46.35 -28.58 14.46
N ALA A 91 -46.53 -28.62 15.78
CA ALA A 91 -45.74 -29.47 16.67
C ALA A 91 -46.38 -30.86 16.93
N ASP A 92 -47.63 -31.07 16.50
CA ASP A 92 -48.34 -32.33 16.66
C ASP A 92 -48.00 -33.27 15.50
N VAL A 93 -47.02 -34.15 15.70
CA VAL A 93 -46.62 -35.21 14.76
C VAL A 93 -47.32 -36.56 15.03
N GLY A 94 -48.40 -36.54 15.84
CA GLY A 94 -49.12 -37.74 16.24
C GLY A 94 -48.25 -38.72 17.05
N LEU A 95 -48.16 -39.96 16.58
CA LEU A 95 -47.37 -41.03 17.23
C LEU A 95 -45.99 -41.24 16.58
N ALA A 96 -45.62 -40.41 15.60
CA ALA A 96 -44.37 -40.56 14.88
C ALA A 96 -43.17 -40.16 15.75
N THR A 97 -42.23 -41.08 15.93
CA THR A 97 -40.92 -40.84 16.55
C THR A 97 -39.84 -41.45 15.67
N CYS A 98 -38.61 -40.90 15.72
CA CYS A 98 -37.48 -41.48 14.99
C CYS A 98 -37.27 -42.96 15.35
N GLU A 99 -37.48 -43.32 16.63
CA GLU A 99 -37.36 -44.69 17.12
C GLU A 99 -38.40 -45.64 16.49
N ASN A 100 -39.68 -45.23 16.44
CA ASN A 100 -40.75 -46.07 15.90
C ASN A 100 -40.69 -46.20 14.37
N LEU A 101 -40.00 -45.29 13.70
CA LEU A 101 -39.74 -45.33 12.26
C LEU A 101 -38.41 -46.04 11.93
N GLY A 102 -37.64 -46.48 12.92
CA GLY A 102 -36.36 -47.16 12.72
C GLY A 102 -35.21 -46.24 12.29
N LEU A 103 -35.34 -44.94 12.53
CA LEU A 103 -34.41 -43.88 12.10
C LEU A 103 -33.49 -43.40 13.22
N GLY A 104 -33.34 -44.20 14.28
CA GLY A 104 -32.50 -43.89 15.44
C GLY A 104 -33.14 -42.89 16.40
N THR A 105 -32.32 -42.01 16.98
CA THR A 105 -32.76 -41.01 17.97
C THR A 105 -32.98 -39.65 17.31
N GLY A 106 -33.81 -38.78 17.89
CA GLY A 106 -34.03 -37.44 17.37
C GLY A 106 -35.50 -37.05 17.44
N GLN A 107 -35.87 -36.00 16.70
CA GLN A 107 -37.24 -35.52 16.64
C GLN A 107 -37.73 -35.51 15.20
N ILE A 108 -38.92 -36.10 14.98
CA ILE A 108 -39.65 -35.94 13.73
C ILE A 108 -40.24 -34.53 13.71
N LEU A 109 -40.01 -33.82 12.62
CA LEU A 109 -40.52 -32.47 12.42
C LEU A 109 -41.75 -32.51 11.50
N CYS A 110 -42.51 -31.42 11.48
CA CYS A 110 -43.61 -31.23 10.55
C CYS A 110 -43.26 -30.14 9.54
N THR A 111 -43.32 -30.47 8.26
CA THR A 111 -43.12 -29.48 7.19
C THR A 111 -44.31 -28.51 7.08
N ALA A 112 -44.12 -27.38 6.41
CA ALA A 112 -45.20 -26.41 6.11
C ALA A 112 -46.29 -26.96 5.17
N SER A 113 -46.15 -28.17 4.65
CA SER A 113 -47.17 -28.89 3.88
C SER A 113 -47.78 -30.07 4.67
N CYS A 114 -47.59 -30.08 5.99
CA CYS A 114 -48.15 -31.06 6.92
C CYS A 114 -47.79 -32.51 6.56
N ARG A 115 -46.51 -32.70 6.21
CA ARG A 115 -45.82 -33.98 6.03
C ARG A 115 -44.73 -34.13 7.08
N LEU A 116 -44.52 -35.37 7.54
CA LEU A 116 -43.43 -35.71 8.45
C LEU A 116 -42.09 -35.46 7.76
N ASP A 117 -41.14 -34.90 8.51
CA ASP A 117 -39.77 -34.63 8.11
C ASP A 117 -38.81 -35.37 9.05
N ASP A 118 -38.00 -36.25 8.48
CA ASP A 118 -37.07 -37.12 9.19
C ASP A 118 -35.64 -36.57 9.27
N SER A 119 -35.37 -35.39 8.72
CA SER A 119 -34.06 -34.74 8.78
C SER A 119 -33.57 -34.44 10.21
N GLY A 120 -34.49 -34.43 11.19
CA GLY A 120 -34.19 -34.32 12.62
C GLY A 120 -33.82 -35.63 13.31
N CYS A 121 -33.79 -36.75 12.59
CA CYS A 121 -33.37 -38.06 13.09
C CYS A 121 -31.87 -38.31 12.85
N SER A 122 -31.21 -38.99 13.80
CA SER A 122 -29.81 -39.40 13.72
C SER A 122 -29.72 -40.92 13.68
N ASN A 123 -29.24 -41.46 12.57
CA ASN A 123 -28.98 -42.89 12.40
C ASN A 123 -27.92 -43.36 13.43
N PRO A 124 -28.01 -44.56 14.02
CA PRO A 124 -26.98 -45.03 14.94
C PRO A 124 -25.67 -45.28 14.15
N ALA A 125 -24.56 -44.71 14.63
CA ALA A 125 -23.24 -44.92 14.03
C ALA A 125 -22.82 -46.39 14.13
N ILE A 126 -22.55 -47.03 12.99
CA ILE A 126 -22.11 -48.43 12.90
C ILE A 126 -20.74 -48.46 12.25
N CYS A 127 -19.73 -48.68 13.09
CA CYS A 127 -18.36 -48.70 12.63
C CYS A 127 -18.08 -49.85 11.64
N GLY A 128 -17.48 -49.51 10.52
CA GLY A 128 -17.08 -50.41 9.45
C GLY A 128 -18.13 -50.61 8.37
N ASP A 129 -19.13 -49.72 8.28
CA ASP A 129 -20.16 -49.77 7.23
C ASP A 129 -19.79 -48.93 5.98
N GLY A 130 -18.65 -48.25 6.03
CA GLY A 130 -18.08 -47.46 4.94
C GLY A 130 -18.63 -46.04 4.83
N LEU A 131 -19.40 -45.56 5.81
CA LEU A 131 -19.96 -44.21 5.84
C LEU A 131 -19.55 -43.49 7.12
N LEU A 132 -18.81 -42.37 7.01
CA LEU A 132 -18.49 -41.55 8.17
C LEU A 132 -19.75 -40.87 8.75
N GLN A 133 -20.25 -41.35 9.89
CA GLN A 133 -21.53 -40.87 10.45
C GLN A 133 -21.55 -40.83 11.99
N GLY A 134 -22.42 -39.97 12.54
CA GLY A 134 -22.62 -39.86 13.98
C GLY A 134 -21.34 -39.50 14.76
N SER A 135 -20.88 -40.40 15.62
CA SER A 135 -19.70 -40.20 16.51
C SER A 135 -18.40 -40.83 15.99
N GLU A 136 -18.38 -41.35 14.77
CA GLU A 136 -17.19 -41.94 14.17
C GLU A 136 -16.16 -40.85 13.80
N SER A 137 -14.88 -41.11 14.03
CA SER A 137 -13.81 -40.22 13.58
C SER A 137 -13.37 -40.54 12.14
N CYS A 138 -13.56 -41.78 11.72
CA CYS A 138 -13.33 -42.33 10.39
C CYS A 138 -14.18 -43.60 10.22
N ASP A 139 -14.42 -44.07 8.98
CA ASP A 139 -14.97 -45.40 8.73
C ASP A 139 -14.27 -46.07 7.54
N GLY A 140 -13.51 -47.14 7.82
CA GLY A 140 -12.80 -47.88 6.79
C GLY A 140 -11.82 -47.02 5.99
N ALA A 141 -12.17 -46.72 4.73
CA ALA A 141 -11.38 -45.85 3.85
C ALA A 141 -11.83 -44.38 3.89
N ASP A 142 -13.01 -44.09 4.45
CA ASP A 142 -13.50 -42.73 4.63
C ASP A 142 -12.87 -42.11 5.89
N LEU A 143 -11.74 -41.43 5.69
CA LEU A 143 -10.99 -40.76 6.75
C LEU A 143 -11.48 -39.32 7.00
N GLY A 144 -12.58 -38.89 6.37
CA GLY A 144 -13.08 -37.51 6.52
C GLY A 144 -12.09 -36.44 6.05
N GLY A 145 -11.19 -36.78 5.14
CA GLY A 145 -10.12 -35.90 4.65
C GLY A 145 -8.94 -35.70 5.60
N GLN A 146 -8.90 -36.42 6.74
CA GLN A 146 -7.75 -36.38 7.65
C GLN A 146 -6.55 -37.13 7.08
N THR A 147 -5.36 -36.64 7.41
CA THR A 147 -4.07 -37.25 7.07
C THR A 147 -3.20 -37.29 8.31
N CYS A 148 -2.11 -38.06 8.30
CA CYS A 148 -1.13 -38.03 9.39
C CYS A 148 -0.62 -36.60 9.66
N ALA A 149 -0.39 -35.81 8.60
CA ALA A 149 -0.03 -34.39 8.71
C ALA A 149 -1.13 -33.56 9.40
N GLY A 150 -2.40 -33.76 9.03
CA GLY A 150 -3.53 -33.09 9.67
C GLY A 150 -3.68 -33.39 11.17
N LEU A 151 -3.17 -34.54 11.62
CA LEU A 151 -3.16 -34.96 13.02
C LEU A 151 -1.87 -34.58 13.77
N GLY A 152 -0.96 -33.81 13.15
CA GLY A 152 0.27 -33.30 13.77
C GLY A 152 1.47 -34.25 13.72
N PHE A 153 1.44 -35.26 12.85
CA PHE A 153 2.60 -36.09 12.52
C PHE A 153 3.35 -35.51 11.31
N ALA A 154 4.60 -35.90 11.12
CA ALA A 154 5.38 -35.38 10.00
C ALA A 154 4.92 -35.94 8.64
N GLY A 155 4.38 -37.16 8.61
CA GLY A 155 3.96 -37.86 7.40
C GLY A 155 3.40 -39.26 7.66
N GLY A 156 3.24 -40.06 6.61
CA GLY A 156 2.81 -41.46 6.69
C GLY A 156 1.38 -41.72 6.23
N SER A 157 0.96 -43.00 6.32
CA SER A 157 -0.39 -43.44 5.90
C SER A 157 -1.34 -43.53 7.08
N LEU A 158 -2.39 -42.71 7.09
CA LEU A 158 -3.44 -42.77 8.10
C LEU A 158 -4.44 -43.88 7.75
N ALA A 159 -4.84 -44.69 8.72
CA ALA A 159 -5.87 -45.71 8.56
C ALA A 159 -6.98 -45.53 9.58
N CYS A 160 -8.11 -46.21 9.36
CA CYS A 160 -9.19 -46.29 10.32
C CYS A 160 -9.23 -47.68 10.97
N ASN A 161 -9.29 -47.74 12.30
CA ASN A 161 -9.36 -49.01 13.01
C ASN A 161 -10.79 -49.53 13.16
N THR A 162 -10.95 -50.76 13.67
CA THR A 162 -12.26 -51.42 13.85
C THR A 162 -13.15 -50.79 14.93
N SER A 163 -12.65 -49.78 15.64
CA SER A 163 -13.39 -48.97 16.61
C SER A 163 -13.70 -47.56 16.06
N CYS A 164 -13.40 -47.30 14.78
CA CYS A 164 -13.62 -46.03 14.09
C CYS A 164 -12.86 -44.86 14.71
N GLU A 165 -11.67 -45.18 15.23
CA GLU A 165 -10.66 -44.23 15.63
C GLU A 165 -9.51 -44.26 14.62
N PHE A 166 -8.82 -43.12 14.47
CA PHE A 166 -7.65 -43.01 13.62
C PHE A 166 -6.51 -43.91 14.12
N ASP A 167 -6.04 -44.80 13.26
CA ASP A 167 -4.83 -45.58 13.47
C ASP A 167 -3.62 -44.80 12.97
N THR A 168 -2.88 -44.24 13.93
CA THR A 168 -1.66 -43.45 13.68
C THR A 168 -0.39 -44.27 13.71
N SER A 169 -0.47 -45.60 13.80
CA SER A 169 0.71 -46.47 13.92
C SER A 169 1.63 -46.44 12.69
N ALA A 170 1.09 -46.10 11.52
CA ALA A 170 1.83 -45.87 10.28
C ALA A 170 2.12 -44.38 10.01
N CYS A 171 1.80 -43.49 10.95
CA CYS A 171 2.22 -42.10 10.93
C CYS A 171 3.64 -41.94 11.48
N GLN A 172 4.44 -41.09 10.85
CA GLN A 172 5.83 -40.85 11.24
C GLN A 172 5.94 -39.68 12.21
N ALA A 173 6.68 -39.88 13.29
CA ALA A 173 6.88 -38.87 14.33
C ALA A 173 7.87 -37.75 13.94
N ALA A 174 8.64 -37.91 12.86
CA ALA A 174 9.61 -36.94 12.35
C ALA A 174 9.70 -37.05 10.83
N ALA A 175 10.01 -35.94 10.14
CA ALA A 175 10.20 -35.91 8.70
C ALA A 175 11.42 -36.74 8.30
N VAL A 176 11.28 -37.57 7.27
CA VAL A 176 12.33 -38.48 6.80
C VAL A 176 12.48 -38.37 5.29
N CYS A 177 13.57 -37.72 4.89
CA CYS A 177 13.82 -37.49 3.49
C CYS A 177 14.06 -38.79 2.71
N GLY A 178 13.37 -38.91 1.57
CA GLY A 178 13.37 -40.07 0.69
C GLY A 178 12.25 -41.08 0.98
N ASP A 179 11.22 -40.72 1.74
CA ASP A 179 10.07 -41.59 2.02
C ASP A 179 8.91 -41.44 1.01
N GLY A 180 9.06 -40.48 0.09
CA GLY A 180 8.13 -40.22 -1.00
C GLY A 180 6.95 -39.32 -0.62
N PHE A 181 6.94 -38.68 0.55
CA PHE A 181 5.90 -37.76 0.98
C PHE A 181 6.49 -36.44 1.50
N ALA A 182 6.07 -35.30 0.94
CA ALA A 182 6.51 -33.99 1.39
C ALA A 182 5.80 -33.59 2.70
N GLY A 183 6.41 -33.93 3.83
CA GLY A 183 5.87 -33.74 5.17
C GLY A 183 6.21 -32.42 5.87
N ASP A 184 5.70 -32.24 7.09
CA ASP A 184 6.02 -31.08 7.94
C ASP A 184 7.53 -31.06 8.28
N GLY A 185 8.25 -30.15 7.63
CA GLY A 185 9.71 -30.00 7.76
C GLY A 185 10.50 -30.22 6.46
N GLU A 186 9.83 -30.65 5.39
CA GLU A 186 10.43 -30.89 4.07
C GLU A 186 9.78 -30.00 3.01
N ALA A 187 10.59 -29.46 2.09
CA ALA A 187 10.04 -28.66 0.98
C ALA A 187 9.52 -29.54 -0.17
N CYS A 188 10.01 -30.77 -0.25
CA CYS A 188 9.67 -31.81 -1.22
C CYS A 188 10.25 -33.15 -0.77
N ASP A 189 9.77 -34.26 -1.34
CA ASP A 189 10.39 -35.58 -1.23
C ASP A 189 10.31 -36.34 -2.58
N GLY A 190 11.46 -36.55 -3.22
CA GLY A 190 11.53 -37.25 -4.49
C GLY A 190 10.70 -36.58 -5.58
N ALA A 191 9.57 -37.21 -5.96
CA ALA A 191 8.64 -36.68 -6.96
C ALA A 191 7.51 -35.84 -6.33
N ASP A 192 7.28 -35.95 -5.02
CA ASP A 192 6.34 -35.10 -4.31
C ASP A 192 6.97 -33.73 -4.06
N LEU A 193 6.65 -32.77 -4.92
CA LEU A 193 7.17 -31.40 -4.82
C LEU A 193 6.27 -30.49 -3.95
N GLY A 194 5.33 -31.07 -3.18
CA GLY A 194 4.39 -30.29 -2.36
C GLY A 194 3.51 -29.36 -3.20
N GLY A 195 3.20 -29.75 -4.44
CA GLY A 195 2.44 -28.95 -5.40
C GLY A 195 3.19 -27.76 -6.02
N GLN A 196 4.48 -27.60 -5.73
CA GLN A 196 5.30 -26.54 -6.31
C GLN A 196 5.75 -26.88 -7.73
N THR A 197 5.91 -25.84 -8.54
CA THR A 197 6.45 -25.87 -9.90
C THR A 197 7.36 -24.66 -10.09
N CYS A 198 8.22 -24.65 -11.11
CA CYS A 198 8.99 -23.44 -11.42
C CYS A 198 8.06 -22.23 -11.66
N LEU A 199 6.87 -22.43 -12.26
CA LEU A 199 5.87 -21.39 -12.47
C LEU A 199 5.28 -20.86 -11.16
N SER A 200 4.94 -21.73 -10.20
CA SER A 200 4.41 -21.29 -8.90
C SER A 200 5.45 -20.56 -8.04
N LEU A 201 6.74 -20.81 -8.30
CA LEU A 201 7.87 -20.10 -7.70
C LEU A 201 8.24 -18.79 -8.42
N GLY A 202 7.51 -18.43 -9.48
CA GLY A 202 7.68 -17.16 -10.20
C GLY A 202 8.71 -17.19 -11.34
N TYR A 203 9.15 -18.37 -11.78
CA TYR A 203 9.98 -18.52 -12.98
C TYR A 203 9.12 -18.74 -14.23
N TYR A 204 9.66 -18.45 -15.41
CA TYR A 204 8.92 -18.64 -16.66
C TYR A 204 8.77 -20.10 -17.09
N GLY A 205 9.60 -21.01 -16.56
CA GLY A 205 9.56 -22.42 -16.90
C GLY A 205 10.64 -23.23 -16.21
N GLY A 206 10.88 -24.45 -16.71
CA GLY A 206 11.81 -25.41 -16.15
C GLY A 206 11.12 -26.58 -15.44
N GLU A 207 11.87 -27.66 -15.24
CA GLU A 207 11.43 -28.81 -14.46
C GLU A 207 11.98 -28.68 -13.04
N LEU A 208 11.08 -28.48 -12.06
CA LEU A 208 11.43 -28.42 -10.65
C LEU A 208 11.73 -29.82 -10.15
N ALA A 209 12.79 -29.99 -9.37
CA ALA A 209 13.16 -31.28 -8.80
C ALA A 209 13.35 -31.17 -7.28
N CYS A 210 13.47 -32.32 -6.62
CA CYS A 210 13.80 -32.40 -5.20
C CYS A 210 15.23 -32.92 -5.02
N THR A 211 16.01 -32.27 -4.16
CA THR A 211 17.34 -32.76 -3.79
C THR A 211 17.23 -33.91 -2.77
N GLY A 212 18.30 -34.69 -2.61
CA GLY A 212 18.39 -35.70 -1.55
C GLY A 212 18.46 -35.15 -0.12
N ALA A 213 18.35 -33.82 0.05
CA ALA A 213 18.19 -33.15 1.34
C ALA A 213 16.77 -32.58 1.51
N CYS A 214 15.82 -32.98 0.67
CA CYS A 214 14.42 -32.57 0.70
C CYS A 214 14.22 -31.05 0.62
N THR A 215 15.07 -30.43 -0.20
CA THR A 215 14.96 -29.04 -0.64
C THR A 215 14.70 -28.98 -2.13
N LEU A 216 13.93 -27.98 -2.56
CA LEU A 216 13.63 -27.76 -3.97
C LEU A 216 14.90 -27.38 -4.75
N ASP A 217 15.21 -28.17 -5.78
CA ASP A 217 16.25 -27.87 -6.76
C ASP A 217 15.68 -26.96 -7.85
N GLN A 218 16.08 -25.69 -7.81
CA GLN A 218 15.61 -24.66 -8.74
C GLN A 218 16.56 -24.45 -9.93
N ALA A 219 17.60 -25.27 -10.11
CA ALA A 219 18.61 -25.04 -11.15
C ALA A 219 18.00 -24.93 -12.57
N SER A 220 17.07 -25.81 -12.91
CA SER A 220 16.32 -25.77 -14.18
C SER A 220 15.36 -24.58 -14.27
N CYS A 221 14.81 -24.12 -13.14
CA CYS A 221 13.94 -22.94 -13.11
C CYS A 221 14.74 -21.66 -13.39
N THR A 222 15.90 -21.52 -12.75
CA THR A 222 16.80 -20.37 -12.96
C THR A 222 17.30 -20.30 -14.39
N ALA A 223 17.46 -21.44 -15.07
CA ALA A 223 17.83 -21.46 -16.49
C ALA A 223 16.73 -20.91 -17.42
N ALA A 224 15.45 -21.00 -17.03
CA ALA A 224 14.34 -20.40 -17.78
C ALA A 224 14.20 -18.89 -17.53
N GLY A 225 14.78 -18.38 -16.45
CA GLY A 225 14.74 -16.99 -16.05
C GLY A 225 13.43 -16.56 -15.39
N ARG A 226 13.42 -15.32 -14.90
CA ARG A 226 12.26 -14.62 -14.36
C ARG A 226 12.46 -13.12 -14.41
N CYS A 227 11.36 -12.38 -14.40
CA CYS A 227 11.42 -10.94 -14.20
C CYS A 227 12.12 -10.53 -12.89
N GLY A 228 13.08 -9.63 -13.01
CA GLY A 228 13.91 -9.12 -11.93
C GLY A 228 15.18 -9.94 -11.69
N ASP A 229 15.60 -10.79 -12.64
CA ASP A 229 16.85 -11.55 -12.54
C ASP A 229 18.05 -10.86 -13.21
N GLY A 230 17.82 -9.67 -13.77
CA GLY A 230 18.83 -8.82 -14.39
C GLY A 230 19.15 -9.17 -15.85
N SER A 231 18.36 -10.03 -16.48
CA SER A 231 18.50 -10.37 -17.90
C SER A 231 17.15 -10.30 -18.62
N ILE A 232 17.09 -9.69 -19.79
CA ILE A 232 15.82 -9.63 -20.55
C ILE A 232 15.51 -10.97 -21.23
N GLN A 233 14.49 -11.69 -20.76
CA GLN A 233 13.94 -12.88 -21.40
C GLN A 233 12.81 -12.55 -22.38
N GLY A 234 13.15 -11.87 -23.48
CA GLY A 234 12.16 -11.40 -24.47
C GLY A 234 11.25 -12.47 -25.08
N ALA A 235 11.66 -13.75 -25.09
CA ALA A 235 10.81 -14.87 -25.52
C ALA A 235 9.58 -15.09 -24.61
N PHE A 236 9.65 -14.65 -23.36
CA PHE A 236 8.57 -14.69 -22.38
C PHE A 236 7.85 -13.34 -22.22
N GLY A 237 8.14 -12.36 -23.10
CA GLY A 237 7.43 -11.08 -23.16
C GLY A 237 8.03 -9.97 -22.31
N GLU A 238 9.23 -10.14 -21.77
CA GLU A 238 9.93 -9.05 -21.09
C GLU A 238 10.37 -7.97 -22.08
N ALA A 239 10.06 -6.71 -21.73
CA ALA A 239 10.56 -5.54 -22.46
C ALA A 239 11.84 -4.97 -21.84
N CYS A 240 12.04 -5.20 -20.53
CA CYS A 240 13.16 -4.79 -19.71
C CYS A 240 13.26 -5.73 -18.49
N ASP A 241 14.37 -5.69 -17.76
CA ASP A 241 14.52 -6.36 -16.46
C ASP A 241 15.35 -5.49 -15.51
N GLY A 242 14.72 -5.01 -14.43
CA GLY A 242 15.40 -4.20 -13.42
C GLY A 242 16.06 -2.97 -14.02
N THR A 243 17.39 -2.95 -14.07
CA THR A 243 18.20 -1.88 -14.69
C THR A 243 18.56 -2.15 -16.16
N ASP A 244 18.39 -3.37 -16.65
CA ASP A 244 18.54 -3.69 -18.07
C ASP A 244 17.29 -3.21 -18.81
N LEU A 245 17.38 -2.04 -19.41
CA LEU A 245 16.29 -1.43 -20.18
C LEU A 245 16.35 -1.80 -21.68
N GLY A 246 17.22 -2.75 -22.08
CA GLY A 246 17.33 -3.17 -23.48
C GLY A 246 17.79 -2.05 -24.41
N GLY A 247 18.56 -1.10 -23.88
CA GLY A 247 19.01 0.10 -24.60
C GLY A 247 17.93 1.17 -24.82
N GLN A 248 16.74 1.03 -24.23
CA GLN A 248 15.70 2.05 -24.29
C GLN A 248 16.00 3.18 -23.29
N THR A 249 15.66 4.39 -23.69
CA THR A 249 15.66 5.60 -22.87
C THR A 249 14.32 6.31 -23.02
N CYS A 250 14.05 7.35 -22.23
CA CYS A 250 12.85 8.16 -22.44
C CYS A 250 12.81 8.75 -23.86
N GLU A 251 13.96 9.17 -24.39
CA GLU A 251 14.10 9.72 -25.74
C GLU A 251 13.79 8.70 -26.84
N THR A 252 14.25 7.46 -26.72
CA THR A 252 13.92 6.40 -27.69
C THR A 252 12.44 6.00 -27.63
N ARG A 253 11.77 6.31 -26.52
CA ARG A 253 10.34 6.10 -26.27
C ARG A 253 9.47 7.30 -26.69
N GLY A 254 10.07 8.38 -27.19
CA GLY A 254 9.35 9.54 -27.74
C GLY A 254 9.23 10.75 -26.81
N PHE A 255 9.86 10.72 -25.63
CA PHE A 255 9.86 11.82 -24.67
C PHE A 255 11.09 12.73 -24.86
N VAL A 256 11.11 13.90 -24.22
CA VAL A 256 12.27 14.82 -24.28
C VAL A 256 13.45 14.31 -23.46
N GLY A 257 13.17 13.54 -22.40
CA GLY A 257 14.17 12.94 -21.52
C GLY A 257 13.53 12.44 -20.22
N GLY A 258 14.35 12.23 -19.20
CA GLY A 258 13.92 11.75 -17.89
C GLY A 258 14.57 10.43 -17.51
N THR A 259 13.97 9.70 -16.56
CA THR A 259 14.44 8.39 -16.12
C THR A 259 13.41 7.33 -16.49
N LEU A 260 13.75 6.49 -17.46
CA LEU A 260 12.98 5.29 -17.79
C LEU A 260 13.31 4.21 -16.75
N ALA A 261 12.28 3.50 -16.27
CA ALA A 261 12.46 2.40 -15.33
C ALA A 261 11.78 1.13 -15.84
N CYS A 262 12.05 0.00 -15.18
CA CYS A 262 11.37 -1.26 -15.42
C CYS A 262 10.44 -1.60 -14.25
N THR A 263 9.22 -2.04 -14.54
CA THR A 263 8.29 -2.51 -13.49
C THR A 263 8.63 -3.92 -13.03
N ALA A 264 8.05 -4.35 -11.90
CA ALA A 264 8.14 -5.74 -11.43
C ALA A 264 7.44 -6.76 -12.34
N SER A 265 6.75 -6.30 -13.39
CA SER A 265 6.16 -7.13 -14.44
C SER A 265 6.95 -7.05 -15.76
N CYS A 266 8.18 -6.51 -15.71
CA CYS A 266 9.11 -6.43 -16.85
C CYS A 266 8.55 -5.65 -18.05
N THR A 267 7.76 -4.62 -17.74
CA THR A 267 7.29 -3.60 -18.69
C THR A 267 7.95 -2.26 -18.38
N PHE A 268 8.11 -1.42 -19.40
CA PHE A 268 8.63 -0.07 -19.21
C PHE A 268 7.70 0.77 -18.33
N ASN A 269 8.28 1.41 -17.33
CA ASN A 269 7.66 2.46 -16.55
C ASN A 269 8.12 3.82 -17.08
N GLU A 270 7.21 4.50 -17.78
CA GLU A 270 7.44 5.81 -18.39
C GLU A 270 7.05 6.97 -17.48
N SER A 271 6.61 6.70 -16.23
CA SER A 271 6.20 7.77 -15.30
C SER A 271 7.33 8.72 -14.91
N GLY A 272 8.58 8.34 -15.15
CA GLY A 272 9.76 9.18 -14.96
C GLY A 272 10.23 9.91 -16.23
N CYS A 273 9.53 9.73 -17.36
CA CYS A 273 9.79 10.42 -18.61
C CYS A 273 8.93 11.69 -18.73
N GLY A 274 9.47 12.75 -19.34
CA GLY A 274 8.77 14.02 -19.49
C GLY A 274 8.75 14.53 -20.93
N ASP A 275 7.66 15.20 -21.30
CA ASP A 275 7.45 15.83 -22.61
C ASP A 275 8.12 17.22 -22.73
N SER A 276 8.65 17.73 -21.62
CA SER A 276 9.43 18.96 -21.54
C SER A 276 10.44 18.89 -20.38
N GLN A 277 11.42 19.80 -20.36
CA GLN A 277 12.35 19.90 -19.24
C GLN A 277 11.64 20.26 -17.92
N ALA A 278 10.52 20.99 -18.00
CA ALA A 278 9.68 21.29 -16.84
C ALA A 278 9.01 20.04 -16.29
N ASP A 279 8.48 19.16 -17.14
CA ASP A 279 7.88 17.90 -16.71
C ASP A 279 8.91 16.99 -16.03
N ILE A 280 10.13 16.91 -16.58
CA ILE A 280 11.21 16.11 -15.99
C ILE A 280 11.57 16.63 -14.60
N VAL A 281 11.80 17.94 -14.46
CA VAL A 281 12.24 18.54 -13.20
C VAL A 281 11.11 18.53 -12.16
N CYS A 282 9.91 18.94 -12.54
CA CYS A 282 8.77 18.99 -11.62
C CYS A 282 8.24 17.59 -11.28
N GLY A 283 8.22 16.66 -12.24
CA GLY A 283 7.89 15.26 -11.99
C GLY A 283 8.85 14.63 -10.99
N ARG A 284 10.17 14.84 -11.15
CA ARG A 284 11.16 14.36 -10.17
C ARG A 284 11.03 15.04 -8.82
N TRP A 285 10.80 16.35 -8.79
CA TRP A 285 10.58 17.12 -7.57
C TRP A 285 9.38 16.59 -6.77
N ASN A 286 8.24 16.36 -7.43
CA ASN A 286 7.03 15.85 -6.79
C ASN A 286 7.19 14.38 -6.37
N ALA A 287 7.81 13.54 -7.20
CA ALA A 287 8.01 12.12 -6.90
C ALA A 287 8.94 11.87 -5.70
N ASP A 288 10.11 12.52 -5.65
CA ASP A 288 11.07 12.34 -4.55
C ASP A 288 10.54 12.91 -3.23
N ARG A 289 9.58 13.84 -3.29
CA ARG A 289 8.96 14.49 -2.12
C ARG A 289 7.58 13.95 -1.78
N ALA A 290 7.08 12.95 -2.50
CA ALA A 290 5.78 12.32 -2.24
C ALA A 290 5.73 11.64 -0.86
N ASP A 291 6.89 11.13 -0.40
CA ASP A 291 7.08 10.58 0.94
C ASP A 291 8.25 11.27 1.65
N MET A 292 7.92 12.11 2.62
CA MET A 292 8.88 12.83 3.46
C MET A 292 8.96 12.24 4.88
N ASN A 293 8.49 11.00 5.08
CA ASN A 293 8.49 10.37 6.40
C ASN A 293 9.92 9.99 6.83
N GLU A 294 10.22 10.30 8.09
CA GLU A 294 11.47 9.90 8.76
C GLU A 294 11.45 8.43 9.23
N GLY A 295 10.26 7.87 9.42
CA GLY A 295 10.09 6.61 10.15
C GLY A 295 10.26 6.78 11.66
N ILE A 296 10.53 5.67 12.35
CA ILE A 296 10.71 5.63 13.80
C ILE A 296 12.18 5.35 14.11
N TRP A 297 12.79 6.20 14.91
CA TRP A 297 14.12 5.95 15.45
C TRP A 297 14.09 4.82 16.49
N SER A 298 14.96 3.83 16.34
CA SER A 298 15.01 2.62 17.19
C SER A 298 15.99 2.73 18.37
N GLY A 299 16.73 3.83 18.48
CA GLY A 299 17.73 4.04 19.52
C GLY A 299 17.17 4.47 20.88
N SER A 300 18.09 4.69 21.83
CA SER A 300 17.75 5.05 23.21
C SER A 300 18.86 5.85 23.87
N VAL A 301 18.53 7.08 24.28
CA VAL A 301 19.43 7.94 25.07
C VAL A 301 19.77 7.32 26.43
N ASN A 302 18.80 6.66 27.09
CA ASN A 302 18.99 6.10 28.43
C ASN A 302 20.04 4.98 28.47
N THR A 303 20.15 4.22 27.38
CA THR A 303 21.10 3.09 27.27
C THR A 303 22.29 3.42 26.37
N CYS A 304 22.34 4.65 25.82
CA CYS A 304 23.28 5.05 24.77
C CYS A 304 23.33 4.08 23.58
N SER A 305 22.18 3.46 23.26
CA SER A 305 22.02 2.69 22.04
C SER A 305 21.75 3.66 20.90
N ALA A 306 22.64 3.71 19.91
CA ALA A 306 22.46 4.55 18.72
C ALA A 306 21.20 4.12 17.94
N GLY A 307 20.91 2.81 17.91
CA GLY A 307 19.85 2.27 17.08
C GLY A 307 20.12 2.55 15.60
N ASP A 308 19.03 2.73 14.87
CA ASP A 308 19.02 3.13 13.47
C ASP A 308 17.74 3.92 13.17
N ILE A 309 17.78 4.69 12.09
CA ILE A 309 16.66 5.41 11.51
C ILE A 309 15.80 4.40 10.74
N GLY A 310 14.48 4.56 10.77
CA GLY A 310 13.59 3.62 10.08
C GLY A 310 13.95 3.49 8.60
N ALA A 311 13.76 2.29 8.02
CA ALA A 311 14.04 1.99 6.62
C ALA A 311 13.57 3.07 5.60
N PRO A 312 12.37 3.70 5.73
CA PRO A 312 11.99 4.77 4.81
C PRO A 312 12.81 6.06 4.98
N GLY A 313 13.18 6.45 6.20
CA GLY A 313 13.85 7.74 6.47
C GLY A 313 15.20 7.86 5.77
N ARG A 314 16.02 6.80 5.79
CA ARG A 314 17.33 6.79 5.13
C ARG A 314 17.21 6.93 3.62
N ALA A 315 16.30 6.16 3.03
CA ALA A 315 16.02 6.23 1.61
C ALA A 315 15.47 7.60 1.22
N ASN A 316 14.55 8.17 2.00
CA ASN A 316 13.95 9.48 1.70
C ASN A 316 14.95 10.63 1.84
N ALA A 317 15.80 10.63 2.87
CA ALA A 317 16.87 11.62 3.00
C ALA A 317 17.86 11.54 1.83
N LEU A 318 18.26 10.33 1.42
CA LEU A 318 19.14 10.13 0.26
C LEU A 318 18.48 10.61 -1.04
N LYS A 319 17.18 10.34 -1.24
CA LYS A 319 16.42 10.84 -2.40
C LYS A 319 16.51 12.37 -2.46
N LEU A 320 16.27 13.07 -1.36
CA LEU A 320 16.34 14.54 -1.33
C LEU A 320 17.75 15.07 -1.60
N VAL A 321 18.77 14.45 -1.03
CA VAL A 321 20.18 14.80 -1.31
C VAL A 321 20.44 14.68 -2.81
N ASN A 322 20.00 13.59 -3.44
CA ASN A 322 20.18 13.36 -4.86
C ASN A 322 19.25 14.23 -5.74
N LEU A 323 18.07 14.62 -5.25
CA LEU A 323 17.19 15.59 -5.91
C LEU A 323 17.89 16.95 -6.04
N TYR A 324 18.46 17.47 -4.95
CA TYR A 324 19.17 18.74 -5.00
C TYR A 324 20.43 18.70 -5.86
N ARG A 325 21.12 17.56 -5.91
CA ARG A 325 22.24 17.34 -6.83
C ARG A 325 21.77 17.29 -8.29
N PHE A 326 20.65 16.62 -8.56
CA PHE A 326 20.01 16.60 -9.87
C PHE A 326 19.62 18.01 -10.35
N LEU A 327 19.07 18.86 -9.49
CA LEU A 327 18.70 20.25 -9.82
C LEU A 327 19.88 21.15 -10.26
N VAL A 328 21.12 20.69 -10.05
CA VAL A 328 22.33 21.41 -10.46
C VAL A 328 23.24 20.56 -11.36
N ASP A 329 22.68 19.51 -11.97
CA ASP A 329 23.35 18.60 -12.89
C ASP A 329 24.59 17.91 -12.29
N LEU A 330 24.50 17.51 -11.02
CA LEU A 330 25.49 16.68 -10.34
C LEU A 330 25.05 15.22 -10.29
N PRO A 331 25.98 14.26 -10.40
CA PRO A 331 25.65 12.84 -10.32
C PRO A 331 25.12 12.48 -8.92
N PRO A 332 24.20 11.50 -8.83
CA PRO A 332 23.73 11.02 -7.55
C PRO A 332 24.86 10.34 -6.77
N VAL A 333 24.68 10.26 -5.45
CA VAL A 333 25.58 9.53 -4.54
C VAL A 333 24.82 8.41 -3.84
N THR A 334 25.58 7.49 -3.23
CA THR A 334 25.07 6.43 -2.38
C THR A 334 25.38 6.71 -0.92
N THR A 335 24.69 6.02 -0.01
CA THR A 335 25.14 5.90 1.38
C THR A 335 26.22 4.83 1.51
N ASP A 336 27.01 4.94 2.57
CA ASP A 336 27.94 3.93 3.03
C ASP A 336 27.51 3.45 4.43
N PRO A 337 27.29 2.14 4.64
CA PRO A 337 26.80 1.61 5.92
C PRO A 337 27.71 1.91 7.13
N VAL A 338 29.03 2.05 6.92
CA VAL A 338 29.96 2.40 8.00
C VAL A 338 29.82 3.88 8.36
N LEU A 339 29.68 4.75 7.36
CA LEU A 339 29.42 6.18 7.60
C LEU A 339 28.03 6.40 8.21
N ASP A 340 27.03 5.65 7.79
CA ASP A 340 25.68 5.64 8.36
C ASP A 340 25.72 5.34 9.87
N ALA A 341 26.40 4.25 10.26
CA ALA A 341 26.52 3.88 11.67
C ALA A 341 27.26 4.93 12.52
N LYS A 342 28.24 5.64 11.93
CA LYS A 342 28.95 6.74 12.62
C LYS A 342 28.07 7.99 12.74
N ALA A 343 27.37 8.33 11.67
CA ALA A 343 26.43 9.45 11.64
C ALA A 343 25.29 9.26 12.65
N GLU A 344 24.81 8.02 12.83
CA GLU A 344 23.78 7.70 13.82
C GLU A 344 24.27 7.92 15.26
N LYS A 345 25.50 7.49 15.57
CA LYS A 345 26.14 7.80 16.87
C LYS A 345 26.29 9.31 17.09
N CYS A 346 26.56 10.08 16.04
CA CYS A 346 26.59 11.54 16.11
C CYS A 346 25.20 12.10 16.45
N ALA A 347 24.14 11.66 15.77
CA ALA A 347 22.78 12.12 16.02
C ALA A 347 22.32 11.80 17.46
N LEU A 348 22.66 10.60 17.96
CA LEU A 348 22.45 10.23 19.36
C LEU A 348 23.16 11.19 20.31
N MET A 349 24.43 11.52 20.06
CA MET A 349 25.19 12.45 20.91
C MET A 349 24.56 13.84 20.96
N MET A 350 24.12 14.38 19.82
CA MET A 350 23.44 15.69 19.79
C MET A 350 22.10 15.63 20.55
N THR A 351 21.36 14.54 20.39
CA THR A 351 20.09 14.29 21.08
C THR A 351 20.26 14.19 22.59
N ALA A 352 21.23 13.40 23.05
CA ALA A 352 21.49 13.16 24.47
C ALA A 352 21.93 14.42 25.23
N ASN A 353 22.48 15.41 24.52
CA ASN A 353 23.00 16.66 25.09
C ASN A 353 22.16 17.88 24.68
N ASN A 354 21.08 17.69 23.93
CA ASN A 354 20.15 18.71 23.47
C ASN A 354 20.84 19.92 22.80
N THR A 355 21.84 19.66 21.97
CA THR A 355 22.61 20.69 21.26
C THR A 355 23.41 20.09 20.10
N ILE A 356 23.81 20.91 19.13
CA ILE A 356 24.72 20.52 18.04
C ILE A 356 26.14 21.06 18.29
N ASN A 357 27.16 20.26 17.98
CA ASN A 357 28.56 20.67 18.10
C ASN A 357 29.46 19.83 17.18
N HIS A 358 30.25 20.46 16.31
CA HIS A 358 31.23 19.76 15.47
C HIS A 358 32.44 19.20 16.25
N PHE A 359 32.66 19.66 17.49
CA PHE A 359 33.73 19.24 18.38
C PHE A 359 33.16 18.84 19.76
N PRO A 360 32.36 17.76 19.82
CA PRO A 360 31.73 17.37 21.07
C PRO A 360 32.79 16.96 22.10
N PRO A 361 32.76 17.50 23.33
CA PRO A 361 33.70 17.12 24.37
C PRO A 361 33.46 15.69 24.85
N THR A 362 34.52 15.03 25.30
CA THR A 362 34.47 13.64 25.82
C THR A 362 33.61 13.48 27.07
N SER A 363 33.21 14.59 27.71
CA SER A 363 32.33 14.60 28.88
C SER A 363 30.83 14.51 28.53
N TRP A 364 30.47 14.53 27.24
CA TRP A 364 29.08 14.43 26.82
C TRP A 364 28.44 13.08 27.16
N THR A 365 27.14 13.13 27.47
CA THR A 365 26.33 11.91 27.60
C THR A 365 26.32 11.17 26.26
N CYS A 366 26.46 9.84 26.32
CA CYS A 366 26.56 8.96 25.15
C CYS A 366 27.70 9.30 24.18
N TYR A 367 28.75 9.96 24.66
CA TYR A 367 29.92 10.23 23.84
C TYR A 367 30.51 8.94 23.27
N SER A 368 30.85 8.97 21.98
CA SER A 368 31.67 7.96 21.33
C SER A 368 32.67 8.62 20.39
N ALA A 369 33.85 8.02 20.23
CA ALA A 369 34.86 8.54 19.30
C ALA A 369 34.37 8.56 17.85
N ASP A 370 33.61 7.54 17.44
CA ASP A 370 32.97 7.47 16.12
C ASP A 370 31.95 8.59 15.91
N GLY A 371 31.08 8.84 16.89
CA GLY A 371 30.09 9.92 16.83
C GLY A 371 30.75 11.29 16.82
N ALA A 372 31.82 11.49 17.58
CA ALA A 372 32.61 12.73 17.55
C ALA A 372 33.32 12.95 16.20
N ASN A 373 33.84 11.87 15.59
CA ASN A 373 34.43 11.92 14.26
C ASN A 373 33.40 12.27 13.19
N ALA A 374 32.21 11.68 13.25
CA ALA A 374 31.10 12.06 12.37
C ALA A 374 30.65 13.49 12.62
N ALA A 375 30.57 13.96 13.87
CA ALA A 375 30.18 15.33 14.17
C ALA A 375 31.09 16.37 13.48
N GLY A 376 32.41 16.13 13.46
CA GLY A 376 33.37 16.99 12.78
C GLY A 376 33.40 16.85 11.26
N SER A 377 32.73 15.84 10.70
CA SER A 377 32.73 15.51 9.26
C SER A 377 31.36 15.65 8.60
N SER A 378 30.35 16.07 9.35
CA SER A 378 28.95 16.08 8.93
C SER A 378 28.36 17.48 8.91
N ASN A 379 27.36 17.68 8.06
CA ASN A 379 26.35 18.70 8.29
C ASN A 379 25.51 18.29 9.51
N LEU A 380 25.23 19.22 10.42
CA LEU A 380 24.50 18.96 11.68
C LEU A 380 23.22 19.77 11.73
N ALA A 381 22.11 19.17 12.15
CA ALA A 381 20.86 19.89 12.33
C ALA A 381 20.10 19.48 13.60
N THR A 382 19.28 20.42 14.10
CA THR A 382 18.31 20.22 15.19
C THR A 382 16.93 19.82 14.63
N THR A 383 16.93 19.06 13.54
CA THR A 383 15.72 18.49 12.93
C THR A 383 16.05 17.11 12.39
N PRO A 384 15.05 16.20 12.25
CA PRO A 384 15.28 14.88 11.67
C PRO A 384 15.85 14.93 10.25
N GLY A 385 16.54 13.87 9.85
CA GLY A 385 17.38 13.76 8.67
C GLY A 385 16.70 14.09 7.35
N VAL A 386 15.47 13.63 7.11
CA VAL A 386 14.73 13.91 5.87
C VAL A 386 14.45 15.42 5.76
N GLN A 387 13.94 16.04 6.84
CA GLN A 387 13.67 17.48 6.86
C GLN A 387 14.96 18.32 6.88
N ALA A 388 16.04 17.78 7.44
CA ALA A 388 17.32 18.46 7.54
C ALA A 388 17.95 18.73 6.18
N VAL A 389 17.68 17.91 5.15
CA VAL A 389 18.21 18.14 3.80
C VAL A 389 17.76 19.49 3.25
N ASP A 390 16.45 19.81 3.33
CA ASP A 390 15.93 21.12 2.91
C ASP A 390 16.57 22.25 3.74
N LEU A 391 16.78 22.04 5.04
CA LEU A 391 17.42 23.02 5.92
C LEU A 391 18.88 23.29 5.52
N TYR A 392 19.64 22.24 5.21
CA TYR A 392 21.01 22.35 4.71
C TYR A 392 21.06 23.10 3.38
N MET A 393 20.06 22.91 2.52
CA MET A 393 19.99 23.55 1.22
C MET A 393 19.52 25.00 1.29
N VAL A 394 18.69 25.41 2.25
CA VAL A 394 18.41 26.83 2.48
C VAL A 394 19.58 27.51 3.21
N ASP A 395 20.24 26.78 4.10
CA ASP A 395 21.42 27.16 4.89
C ASP A 395 21.28 28.47 5.71
N PRO A 396 20.18 28.65 6.48
CA PRO A 396 20.01 29.83 7.31
C PRO A 396 21.07 29.86 8.44
N GLY A 397 21.53 31.07 8.78
CA GLY A 397 22.49 31.27 9.88
C GLY A 397 23.96 31.11 9.51
N ASN A 398 24.29 30.76 8.27
CA ASN A 398 25.67 30.59 7.80
C ASN A 398 26.08 31.57 6.68
N PRO A 399 25.82 32.89 6.80
CA PRO A 399 25.93 33.85 5.69
C PRO A 399 27.36 34.03 5.15
N THR A 400 28.39 33.63 5.91
CA THR A 400 29.79 33.75 5.54
C THR A 400 30.38 32.48 4.93
N THR A 401 29.69 31.35 5.02
CA THR A 401 30.20 30.06 4.53
C THR A 401 29.25 29.38 3.56
N MET A 402 27.95 29.38 3.84
CA MET A 402 26.95 28.50 3.20
C MET A 402 27.44 27.04 3.17
N GLY A 403 28.05 26.60 4.26
CA GLY A 403 28.79 25.35 4.32
C GLY A 403 27.93 24.13 4.01
N HIS A 404 26.72 24.05 4.57
CA HIS A 404 25.90 22.86 4.47
C HIS A 404 25.48 22.59 3.01
N ARG A 405 24.94 23.62 2.35
CA ARG A 405 24.56 23.57 0.93
C ARG A 405 25.76 23.22 0.06
N ARG A 406 26.87 23.93 0.27
CA ARG A 406 28.06 23.80 -0.58
C ARG A 406 28.71 22.43 -0.51
N TRP A 407 28.71 21.79 0.66
CA TRP A 407 29.16 20.41 0.80
C TRP A 407 28.31 19.45 -0.03
N ILE A 408 26.98 19.52 0.06
CA ILE A 408 26.05 18.67 -0.71
C ILE A 408 26.27 18.84 -2.22
N LEU A 409 26.52 20.08 -2.66
CA LEU A 409 26.70 20.43 -4.07
C LEU A 409 28.17 20.38 -4.54
N SER A 410 29.07 19.82 -3.75
CA SER A 410 30.50 19.75 -4.10
C SER A 410 30.78 18.60 -5.09
N ASN A 411 31.87 18.76 -5.83
CA ASN A 411 32.43 17.70 -6.67
C ASN A 411 32.84 16.47 -5.84
N SER A 412 33.34 16.72 -4.62
CA SER A 412 33.87 15.69 -3.71
C SER A 412 32.83 14.95 -2.87
N PHE A 413 31.57 15.36 -2.93
CA PHE A 413 30.52 14.75 -2.12
C PHE A 413 30.24 13.31 -2.56
N GLY A 414 30.05 12.41 -1.58
CA GLY A 414 29.75 11.00 -1.81
C GLY A 414 30.97 10.06 -1.71
N PRO A 415 30.79 8.80 -1.25
CA PRO A 415 29.59 8.31 -0.57
C PRO A 415 29.32 9.09 0.73
N THR A 416 28.06 9.13 1.16
CA THR A 416 27.63 9.84 2.38
C THR A 416 27.21 8.87 3.47
N GLY A 417 26.95 9.39 4.68
CA GLY A 417 26.41 8.65 5.82
C GLY A 417 25.28 9.47 6.43
N LEU A 418 24.14 8.84 6.66
CA LEU A 418 22.95 9.50 7.18
C LEU A 418 22.66 8.98 8.59
N GLY A 419 22.55 9.88 9.56
CA GLY A 419 22.16 9.55 10.93
C GLY A 419 21.12 10.51 11.43
N SER A 420 20.13 10.01 12.15
CA SER A 420 18.96 10.78 12.55
C SER A 420 18.26 10.18 13.76
N THR A 421 17.90 11.05 14.70
CA THR A 421 16.91 10.74 15.73
C THR A 421 15.61 11.49 15.43
N ASN A 422 14.64 11.40 16.34
CA ASN A 422 13.41 12.19 16.24
C ASN A 422 13.63 13.72 16.31
N SER A 423 14.85 14.21 16.55
CA SER A 423 15.09 15.65 16.74
C SER A 423 16.43 16.17 16.24
N TYR A 424 17.39 15.31 15.92
CA TYR A 424 18.72 15.74 15.46
C TYR A 424 19.20 14.84 14.34
N SER A 425 20.01 15.40 13.45
CA SER A 425 20.61 14.64 12.36
C SER A 425 22.06 15.04 12.12
N CYS A 426 22.80 14.06 11.62
CA CYS A 426 24.15 14.21 11.13
C CYS A 426 24.23 13.60 9.73
N MET A 427 24.65 14.38 8.74
CA MET A 427 24.88 13.89 7.39
C MET A 427 26.36 14.07 7.03
N TRP A 428 27.06 12.95 6.87
CA TRP A 428 28.48 12.93 6.55
C TRP A 428 28.74 13.64 5.22
N ALA A 429 29.48 14.74 5.29
CA ALA A 429 29.69 15.68 4.19
C ALA A 429 30.98 15.39 3.40
N PHE A 430 32.00 14.80 4.04
CA PHE A 430 33.31 14.61 3.43
C PHE A 430 33.39 13.30 2.65
N GLY A 431 33.43 13.38 1.33
CA GLY A 431 33.49 12.23 0.45
C GLY A 431 34.78 12.17 -0.39
N SER A 432 34.83 11.17 -1.24
CA SER A 432 35.87 10.96 -2.27
C SER A 432 35.30 11.07 -3.68
N GLY A 433 34.11 11.68 -3.83
CA GLY A 433 33.45 11.90 -5.10
C GLY A 433 34.29 12.75 -6.07
N ASN A 434 33.93 12.71 -7.34
CA ASN A 434 34.48 13.62 -8.34
C ASN A 434 33.48 13.85 -9.47
N ALA A 435 32.59 14.82 -9.30
CA ALA A 435 31.61 15.15 -10.33
C ALA A 435 32.21 15.92 -11.53
N GLY A 436 33.45 16.41 -11.44
CA GLY A 436 34.15 17.05 -12.56
C GLY A 436 33.58 18.38 -13.06
N LYS A 437 32.70 19.04 -12.30
CA LYS A 437 32.17 20.36 -12.66
C LYS A 437 33.21 21.45 -12.47
N SER A 438 33.34 22.34 -13.46
CA SER A 438 34.17 23.54 -13.34
C SER A 438 33.61 24.53 -12.32
N TRP A 439 32.28 24.62 -12.21
CA TRP A 439 31.57 25.38 -11.20
C TRP A 439 30.16 24.81 -11.01
N THR A 440 29.54 25.11 -9.87
CA THR A 440 28.16 24.75 -9.55
C THR A 440 27.44 25.99 -9.00
N ALA A 441 26.21 26.22 -9.44
CA ALA A 441 25.34 27.28 -8.92
C ALA A 441 24.10 26.70 -8.26
N TYR A 442 23.54 27.43 -7.29
CA TYR A 442 22.25 27.12 -6.67
C TYR A 442 21.48 28.42 -6.43
N PRO A 443 20.38 28.70 -7.16
CA PRO A 443 19.76 27.87 -8.22
C PRO A 443 20.70 27.51 -9.38
N GLY A 444 20.50 26.30 -9.92
CA GLY A 444 21.29 25.75 -11.02
C GLY A 444 20.82 26.23 -12.41
N PRO A 445 21.63 26.02 -13.45
CA PRO A 445 21.24 26.33 -14.83
C PRO A 445 20.03 25.50 -15.31
N GLY A 446 19.16 26.12 -16.12
CA GLY A 446 17.98 25.48 -16.70
C GLY A 446 16.76 25.57 -15.79
N VAL A 447 15.84 24.62 -15.93
CA VAL A 447 14.58 24.60 -15.18
C VAL A 447 14.82 24.35 -13.69
N PHE A 448 14.22 25.19 -12.85
CA PHE A 448 14.39 25.13 -11.40
C PHE A 448 13.06 25.30 -10.65
N PRO A 449 12.71 24.44 -9.67
CA PRO A 449 11.47 24.54 -8.92
C PRO A 449 11.39 25.81 -8.05
N ALA A 450 10.30 26.56 -8.16
CA ALA A 450 10.03 27.71 -7.31
C ALA A 450 9.98 27.34 -5.81
N GLN A 451 9.54 26.12 -5.50
CA GLN A 451 9.48 25.54 -4.16
C GLN A 451 10.86 25.30 -3.54
N ALA A 452 11.89 25.05 -4.36
CA ALA A 452 13.28 24.93 -3.92
C ALA A 452 13.89 26.32 -3.59
N VAL A 453 13.37 27.38 -4.22
CA VAL A 453 13.76 28.77 -3.96
C VAL A 453 13.05 29.30 -2.72
N ASN A 454 11.73 29.07 -2.63
CA ASN A 454 10.83 29.62 -1.63
C ASN A 454 10.05 28.52 -0.90
N PRO A 455 10.70 27.68 -0.08
CA PRO A 455 9.97 26.77 0.79
C PRO A 455 9.07 27.56 1.77
N SER A 456 8.01 26.93 2.28
CA SER A 456 6.99 27.64 3.08
C SER A 456 7.50 28.33 4.36
N TRP A 457 8.68 27.95 4.85
CA TRP A 457 9.27 28.41 6.10
C TRP A 457 10.49 29.34 5.92
N SER A 458 11.04 29.48 4.71
CA SER A 458 12.20 30.35 4.43
C SER A 458 12.38 30.60 2.92
N SER A 459 13.45 31.27 2.52
CA SER A 459 13.75 31.49 1.11
C SER A 459 15.24 31.65 0.88
N ILE A 460 15.74 31.10 -0.22
CA ILE A 460 17.13 31.32 -0.64
C ILE A 460 17.34 32.71 -1.25
N ASP A 461 16.27 33.47 -1.50
CA ASP A 461 16.40 34.90 -1.78
C ASP A 461 16.80 35.68 -0.52
N GLN A 462 16.58 35.12 0.67
CA GLN A 462 17.02 35.71 1.94
C GLN A 462 18.42 35.25 2.33
N THR A 463 18.73 33.95 2.15
CA THR A 463 20.07 33.43 2.47
C THR A 463 21.08 33.77 1.37
N GLY A 464 20.66 33.71 0.11
CA GLY A 464 21.42 34.07 -1.06
C GLY A 464 21.55 32.92 -2.03
N TRP A 465 21.52 33.24 -3.32
CA TRP A 465 21.93 32.31 -4.38
C TRP A 465 23.44 32.10 -4.26
N THR A 466 23.95 30.92 -4.61
CA THR A 466 25.38 30.60 -4.44
C THR A 466 26.00 30.15 -5.75
N LEU A 467 27.26 30.49 -5.96
CA LEU A 467 28.10 29.93 -7.01
C LEU A 467 29.44 29.51 -6.41
N GLN A 468 29.88 28.29 -6.71
CA GLN A 468 31.12 27.72 -6.20
C GLN A 468 31.96 27.06 -7.29
N SER A 469 33.28 27.01 -7.08
CA SER A 469 34.22 26.40 -8.01
C SER A 469 35.50 25.95 -7.31
N ASP A 470 36.06 24.83 -7.77
CA ASP A 470 37.38 24.35 -7.36
C ASP A 470 38.53 24.95 -8.19
N SER A 471 38.23 25.46 -9.39
CA SER A 471 39.25 25.85 -10.37
C SER A 471 39.19 27.33 -10.77
N ILE A 472 38.02 27.96 -10.67
CA ILE A 472 37.80 29.36 -11.03
C ILE A 472 37.83 30.17 -9.74
N ASN A 473 38.82 31.07 -9.63
CA ASN A 473 38.89 31.99 -8.51
C ASN A 473 37.79 33.07 -8.62
N LEU A 474 36.88 33.10 -7.65
CA LEU A 474 35.74 34.01 -7.59
C LEU A 474 35.99 35.27 -6.76
N GLY A 475 37.23 35.51 -6.31
CA GLY A 475 37.60 36.63 -5.46
C GLY A 475 37.45 38.02 -6.10
N SER A 476 37.34 38.09 -7.43
CA SER A 476 37.10 39.33 -8.19
C SER A 476 35.78 39.28 -8.97
N ALA A 477 34.88 38.37 -8.60
CA ALA A 477 33.61 38.19 -9.29
C ALA A 477 32.72 39.44 -9.19
N ALA A 478 32.22 39.89 -10.34
CA ALA A 478 31.15 40.87 -10.45
C ALA A 478 29.93 40.19 -11.09
N VAL A 479 28.79 40.26 -10.42
CA VAL A 479 27.55 39.57 -10.80
C VAL A 479 26.51 40.56 -11.28
N THR A 480 25.86 40.24 -12.39
CA THR A 480 24.60 40.87 -12.84
C THR A 480 23.54 39.80 -13.00
N ILE A 481 22.33 40.07 -12.52
CA ILE A 481 21.16 39.23 -12.77
C ILE A 481 20.12 40.07 -13.51
N THR A 482 19.60 39.56 -14.63
CA THR A 482 18.46 40.16 -15.32
C THR A 482 17.30 39.17 -15.41
N MET A 483 16.08 39.68 -15.30
CA MET A 483 14.84 38.91 -15.48
C MET A 483 14.30 39.16 -16.89
N ASP A 484 13.95 38.09 -17.59
CA ASP A 484 13.42 38.07 -18.97
C ASP A 484 14.26 38.95 -19.92
N GLY A 485 15.59 38.81 -19.80
CA GLY A 485 16.60 39.41 -20.68
C GLY A 485 16.78 40.92 -20.56
N SER A 486 16.01 41.64 -19.75
CA SER A 486 15.98 43.12 -19.80
C SER A 486 15.85 43.82 -18.45
N THR A 487 15.22 43.18 -17.45
CA THR A 487 14.95 43.83 -16.18
C THR A 487 16.07 43.55 -15.19
N ASN A 488 16.86 44.57 -14.82
CA ASN A 488 17.91 44.41 -13.82
C ASN A 488 17.35 43.99 -12.45
N ARG A 489 17.98 42.99 -11.84
CA ARG A 489 17.63 42.44 -10.54
C ARG A 489 18.86 42.55 -9.63
N PRO A 490 18.99 43.66 -8.88
CA PRO A 490 20.21 43.95 -8.13
C PRO A 490 20.44 42.92 -7.02
N VAL A 491 21.69 42.56 -6.80
CA VAL A 491 22.12 41.63 -5.74
C VAL A 491 23.27 42.20 -4.93
N THR A 492 23.33 41.82 -3.65
CA THR A 492 24.54 42.00 -2.83
C THR A 492 25.41 40.77 -2.97
N ILE A 493 26.69 40.96 -3.30
CA ILE A 493 27.66 39.87 -3.45
C ILE A 493 28.44 39.73 -2.13
N THR A 494 28.50 38.52 -1.60
CA THR A 494 29.35 38.18 -0.44
C THR A 494 30.34 37.10 -0.85
N HIS A 495 31.63 37.32 -0.57
CA HIS A 495 32.64 36.27 -0.73
C HIS A 495 32.54 35.30 0.45
N LEU A 496 32.37 34.01 0.13
CA LEU A 496 32.21 32.98 1.14
C LEU A 496 33.57 32.37 1.50
N GLY A 497 33.66 31.81 2.70
CA GLY A 497 34.86 31.12 3.18
C GLY A 497 35.32 30.02 2.22
N ALA A 498 36.63 29.92 2.02
CA ALA A 498 37.25 28.89 1.18
C ALA A 498 37.09 27.49 1.81
N ASN A 499 37.15 26.45 0.97
CA ASN A 499 37.23 25.04 1.36
C ASN A 499 36.00 24.49 2.13
N TYR A 500 34.82 25.05 1.88
CA TYR A 500 33.55 24.42 2.25
C TYR A 500 32.95 23.81 0.99
N GLY A 501 33.20 22.52 0.74
CA GLY A 501 32.82 21.84 -0.51
C GLY A 501 33.71 22.19 -1.70
N SER A 502 33.97 23.47 -1.91
CA SER A 502 34.83 23.97 -2.99
C SER A 502 35.81 25.05 -2.55
N SER A 503 36.87 25.22 -3.34
CA SER A 503 37.95 26.18 -3.07
C SER A 503 37.46 27.64 -3.02
N TYR A 504 36.58 28.03 -3.93
CA TYR A 504 36.07 29.39 -4.06
C TYR A 504 34.54 29.40 -4.10
N ALA A 505 33.91 30.40 -3.47
CA ALA A 505 32.48 30.61 -3.59
C ALA A 505 32.07 32.07 -3.33
N ILE A 506 30.92 32.43 -3.89
CA ILE A 506 30.23 33.69 -3.62
C ILE A 506 28.75 33.40 -3.34
N SER A 507 28.11 34.27 -2.56
CA SER A 507 26.65 34.37 -2.50
C SER A 507 26.16 35.66 -3.14
N MET A 508 24.94 35.63 -3.66
CA MET A 508 24.25 36.69 -4.38
C MET A 508 22.87 36.84 -3.73
N ILE A 509 22.67 37.88 -2.93
CA ILE A 509 21.43 38.10 -2.18
C ILE A 509 20.57 39.15 -2.90
N PRO A 510 19.39 38.79 -3.43
CA PRO A 510 18.40 39.71 -3.99
C PRO A 510 18.19 40.99 -3.16
N GLN A 511 18.13 42.14 -3.83
CA GLN A 511 17.92 43.46 -3.20
C GLN A 511 16.58 44.06 -3.63
N GLY A 512 15.56 43.93 -2.78
CA GLY A 512 14.24 44.52 -3.04
C GLY A 512 13.41 43.77 -4.08
N TRP A 513 13.74 42.50 -4.36
CA TRP A 513 12.95 41.62 -5.22
C TRP A 513 13.01 40.19 -4.69
N THR A 514 12.02 39.39 -5.08
CA THR A 514 11.97 37.95 -4.85
C THR A 514 11.82 37.23 -6.18
N THR A 515 12.30 36.01 -6.23
CA THR A 515 12.22 35.12 -7.37
C THR A 515 10.77 34.69 -7.61
N GLN A 516 10.36 34.69 -8.89
CA GLN A 516 8.99 34.42 -9.32
C GLN A 516 8.97 33.28 -10.33
N ALA A 517 8.00 32.37 -10.19
CA ALA A 517 7.76 31.34 -11.19
C ALA A 517 7.26 31.95 -12.52
N GLY A 518 7.54 31.27 -13.63
CA GLY A 518 7.20 31.72 -14.98
C GLY A 518 8.19 32.73 -15.58
N HIS A 519 9.30 33.02 -14.89
CA HIS A 519 10.31 33.97 -15.32
C HIS A 519 11.68 33.30 -15.48
N THR A 520 12.49 33.87 -16.37
CA THR A 520 13.88 33.44 -16.59
C THR A 520 14.84 34.47 -16.03
N TYR A 521 15.80 34.01 -15.22
CA TYR A 521 16.85 34.85 -14.63
C TYR A 521 18.19 34.56 -15.29
N HIS A 522 18.70 35.51 -16.06
CA HIS A 522 20.02 35.44 -16.67
C HIS A 522 21.07 35.94 -15.68
N VAL A 523 22.00 35.07 -15.31
CA VAL A 523 23.13 35.38 -14.42
C VAL A 523 24.40 35.52 -15.24
N SER A 524 25.12 36.63 -15.04
CA SER A 524 26.41 36.90 -15.66
C SER A 524 27.45 37.20 -14.57
N VAL A 525 28.51 36.40 -14.54
CA VAL A 525 29.64 36.53 -13.60
C VAL A 525 30.91 36.86 -14.37
N THR A 526 31.37 38.08 -14.19
CA THR A 526 32.56 38.65 -14.85
C THR A 526 33.66 38.90 -13.83
N GLY A 527 34.84 39.36 -14.27
CA GLY A 527 36.01 39.52 -13.39
C GLY A 527 36.67 38.19 -12.97
N VAL A 528 36.20 37.08 -13.55
CA VAL A 528 36.71 35.72 -13.38
C VAL A 528 37.12 35.15 -14.76
N THR A 529 37.91 34.08 -14.79
CA THR A 529 38.36 33.48 -16.05
C THR A 529 38.24 31.95 -16.00
N PRO A 530 37.47 31.33 -16.91
CA PRO A 530 36.57 31.98 -17.87
C PRO A 530 35.42 32.71 -17.17
N ALA A 531 34.82 33.71 -17.83
CA ALA A 531 33.57 34.30 -17.38
C ALA A 531 32.46 33.24 -17.37
N ILE A 532 31.52 33.35 -16.43
CA ILE A 532 30.43 32.39 -16.26
C ILE A 532 29.11 33.09 -16.62
N SER A 533 28.24 32.41 -17.36
CA SER A 533 26.90 32.89 -17.65
C SER A 533 25.94 31.71 -17.80
N TYR A 534 24.74 31.84 -17.24
CA TYR A 534 23.71 30.81 -17.26
C TYR A 534 22.32 31.40 -17.00
N ASP A 535 21.29 30.68 -17.42
CA ASP A 535 19.89 31.03 -17.18
C ASP A 535 19.27 30.10 -16.12
N VAL A 536 18.41 30.66 -15.29
CA VAL A 536 17.56 29.92 -14.34
C VAL A 536 16.10 30.14 -14.74
N GLU A 537 15.46 29.10 -15.24
CA GLU A 537 14.05 29.11 -15.65
C GLU A 537 13.20 28.62 -14.48
N VAL A 538 12.58 29.55 -13.75
CA VAL A 538 11.87 29.19 -12.52
C VAL A 538 10.45 28.73 -12.85
N VAL A 539 10.10 27.52 -12.45
CA VAL A 539 8.78 26.92 -12.72
C VAL A 539 8.06 26.58 -11.42
N ASP A 540 6.73 26.72 -11.44
CA ASP A 540 5.90 26.30 -10.31
C ASP A 540 5.55 24.81 -10.45
N CYS A 541 6.19 23.96 -9.67
CA CYS A 541 5.96 22.51 -9.72
C CYS A 541 4.69 22.04 -8.99
N SER A 542 3.90 22.94 -8.38
CA SER A 542 2.67 22.56 -7.67
C SER A 542 1.53 22.13 -8.59
N ALA A 543 1.63 22.45 -9.88
CA ALA A 543 0.63 22.16 -10.91
C ALA A 543 0.93 20.90 -11.74
N PHE A 544 2.01 20.18 -11.43
CA PHE A 544 2.53 19.05 -12.22
C PHE A 544 2.25 17.68 -11.58
#